data_AF-A0A1H9RTW2-F1
#
_entry.id   AF-A0A1H9RTW2-F1
#
_cell.length_a   1.000
_cell.length_b   1.000
_cell.length_c   1.000
_cell.angle_alpha   90.00
_cell.angle_beta   90.00
_cell.angle_gamma   90.00
#
_symmetry.space_group_name_H-M   'P 1'
#
loop_
_entity.id
_entity.type
_entity.pdbx_description
1 polymer ?
#
loop_
_entity_poly.entity_id
_entity_poly.type
_entity_poly.pdbx_seq_one_letter_code
_entity_poly.pdbx_strand_id
1 'polypeptide(L)'
;MTANRPHDDPVVAALCLTLERYPWRGFTPHLLARLALAQWDRHAVQRLLAAVPGASAGEWRQVEPVPADDPRAEALVAFLTAHRWTQLRASTVCRQLLGLLDDTAR
;
A
#
# COMPACT_ATOMS: atom_id res chain seq x y z
N MET A 1 -6.86 -23.53 -13.69
CA MET A 1 -6.63 -23.13 -12.29
C MET A 1 -5.17 -22.75 -12.13
N THR A 2 -4.82 -21.51 -12.48
CA THR A 2 -3.48 -20.98 -12.24
C THR A 2 -3.37 -20.55 -10.79
N ALA A 3 -2.53 -21.26 -10.02
CA ALA A 3 -2.16 -20.88 -8.67
C ALA A 3 -1.54 -19.47 -8.72
N ASN A 4 -2.30 -18.48 -8.25
CA ASN A 4 -1.84 -17.12 -8.08
C ASN A 4 -0.71 -17.16 -7.05
N ARG A 5 0.55 -17.11 -7.50
CA ARG A 5 1.67 -17.06 -6.56
C ARG A 5 1.55 -15.75 -5.80
N PRO A 6 1.60 -15.75 -4.45
CA PRO A 6 1.56 -14.52 -3.63
C PRO A 6 2.80 -13.61 -3.81
N HIS A 7 3.60 -13.84 -4.86
CA HIS A 7 4.75 -13.03 -5.23
C HIS A 7 4.42 -11.90 -6.21
N ASP A 8 3.28 -11.96 -6.92
CA ASP A 8 2.87 -10.94 -7.92
C ASP A 8 1.55 -10.25 -7.52
N ASP A 9 1.44 -9.81 -6.27
CA ASP A 9 0.34 -8.91 -5.92
C ASP A 9 0.62 -7.52 -6.55
N PRO A 10 -0.21 -7.07 -7.51
CA PRO A 10 0.00 -5.79 -8.19
C PRO A 10 0.01 -4.60 -7.22
N VAL A 11 -0.69 -4.66 -6.09
CA VAL A 11 -0.65 -3.57 -5.10
C VAL A 11 0.69 -3.55 -4.34
N VAL A 12 1.25 -4.72 -4.01
CA VAL A 12 2.59 -4.84 -3.39
C VAL A 12 3.65 -4.30 -4.34
N ALA A 13 3.60 -4.69 -5.62
CA ALA A 13 4.55 -4.23 -6.63
C ALA A 13 4.47 -2.70 -6.81
N ALA A 14 3.26 -2.15 -6.89
CA ALA A 14 3.07 -0.70 -7.03
C ALA A 14 3.53 0.08 -5.80
N LEU A 15 3.33 -0.45 -4.59
CA LEU A 15 3.85 0.17 -3.36
C LEU A 15 5.39 0.10 -3.33
N CYS A 16 6.00 -1.04 -3.67
CA CYS A 16 7.46 -1.16 -3.77
C CYS A 16 8.06 -0.12 -4.73
N LEU A 17 7.50 0.00 -5.94
CA LEU A 17 7.93 1.01 -6.92
C LEU A 17 7.78 2.44 -6.40
N THR A 18 6.75 2.70 -5.60
CA THR A 18 6.57 4.01 -4.95
C THR A 18 7.66 4.25 -3.91
N LEU A 19 7.99 3.25 -3.07
CA LEU A 19 9.02 3.37 -2.05
C LEU A 19 10.44 3.47 -2.64
N GLU A 20 10.72 2.80 -3.76
CA GLU A 20 12.02 2.84 -4.45
C GLU A 20 12.38 4.23 -4.96
N ARG A 21 11.39 5.10 -5.22
CA ARG A 21 11.61 6.50 -5.63
C ARG A 21 12.13 7.39 -4.51
N TYR A 22 12.14 6.89 -3.27
CA TYR A 22 12.46 7.67 -2.09
C TYR A 22 13.45 6.94 -1.18
N PRO A 23 14.16 7.66 -0.30
CA PRO A 23 14.90 7.04 0.80
C PRO A 23 13.91 6.55 1.88
N TRP A 24 13.03 5.61 1.53
CA TRP A 24 11.86 5.21 2.32
C TRP A 24 12.20 4.75 3.75
N ARG A 25 13.44 4.31 4.01
CA ARG A 25 13.94 4.01 5.36
C ARG A 25 14.04 5.22 6.29
N GLY A 26 14.08 6.43 5.73
CA GLY A 26 14.04 7.69 6.47
C GLY A 26 12.62 8.22 6.70
N PHE A 27 11.58 7.53 6.21
CA PHE A 27 10.21 7.95 6.44
C PHE A 27 9.83 7.80 7.91
N THR A 28 8.95 8.69 8.37
CA THR A 28 8.25 8.48 9.62
C THR A 28 7.25 7.33 9.46
N PRO A 29 6.93 6.58 10.53
CA PRO A 29 5.86 5.58 10.51
C PRO A 29 4.55 6.12 9.92
N HIS A 30 4.20 7.36 10.25
CA HIS A 30 3.02 8.05 9.74
C HIS A 30 3.04 8.25 8.22
N LEU A 31 4.15 8.73 7.66
CA LEU A 31 4.23 8.94 6.22
C LEU A 31 4.13 7.62 5.44
N LEU A 32 4.84 6.59 5.92
CA LEU A 32 4.81 5.27 5.28
C LEU A 32 3.42 4.62 5.37
N ALA A 33 2.76 4.70 6.52
CA ALA A 33 1.39 4.22 6.70
C ALA A 33 0.41 4.91 5.73
N ARG A 34 0.47 6.24 5.64
CA ARG A 34 -0.41 7.02 4.78
C ARG A 34 -0.18 6.75 3.29
N LEU A 35 1.06 6.50 2.88
CA LEU A 35 1.39 6.08 1.51
C LEU A 35 0.87 4.68 1.20
N ALA A 36 1.04 3.73 2.12
CA ALA A 36 0.53 2.37 1.96
C ALA A 36 -1.00 2.37 1.82
N LEU A 37 -1.70 3.14 2.66
CA LEU A 37 -3.15 3.29 2.60
C LEU A 37 -3.61 3.94 1.29
N ALA A 38 -2.95 5.00 0.83
CA ALA A 38 -3.29 5.63 -0.46
C ALA A 38 -3.10 4.66 -1.65
N GLN A 39 -2.06 3.83 -1.60
CA GLN A 39 -1.81 2.81 -2.61
C GLN A 39 -2.87 1.70 -2.58
N TRP A 40 -3.32 1.31 -1.39
CA TRP A 40 -4.40 0.34 -1.19
C TRP A 40 -5.75 0.89 -1.69
N ASP A 41 -6.11 2.13 -1.35
CA ASP A 41 -7.33 2.79 -1.83
C ASP A 41 -7.34 2.87 -3.38
N ARG A 42 -6.20 3.27 -3.97
CA ARG A 42 -6.05 3.29 -5.43
C ARG A 42 -6.24 1.91 -6.04
N HIS A 43 -5.68 0.87 -5.44
CA HIS A 43 -5.85 -0.49 -5.93
C HIS A 43 -7.31 -0.93 -5.85
N ALA A 44 -8.02 -0.60 -4.76
CA ALA A 44 -9.44 -0.86 -4.62
C ALA A 44 -10.26 -0.19 -5.74
N VAL A 45 -9.99 1.09 -6.04
CA VAL A 45 -10.65 1.80 -7.16
C VAL A 45 -10.31 1.16 -8.51
N GLN A 46 -9.06 0.78 -8.75
CA GLN A 46 -8.67 0.09 -9.98
C GLN A 46 -9.41 -1.24 -10.15
N ARG A 47 -9.59 -2.00 -9.06
CA ARG A 47 -10.39 -3.23 -9.08
C ARG A 47 -11.86 -2.99 -9.39
N LEU A 48 -12.45 -1.93 -8.83
CA LEU A 48 -13.83 -1.54 -9.11
C LEU A 48 -14.01 -1.14 -10.59
N LEU A 49 -13.07 -0.36 -11.14
CA LEU A 49 -13.12 0.05 -12.54
C LEU A 49 -12.90 -1.13 -13.49
N ALA A 50 -12.01 -2.07 -13.16
CA ALA A 50 -11.80 -3.27 -13.96
C ALA A 50 -13.05 -4.16 -14.08
N ALA A 51 -14.01 -4.03 -13.16
CA ALA A 51 -15.30 -4.73 -13.23
C ALA A 51 -16.30 -4.08 -14.20
N VAL A 52 -16.04 -2.86 -14.69
CA VAL A 52 -16.92 -2.11 -15.59
C VAL A 52 -16.38 -2.17 -17.02
N PRO A 53 -17.05 -2.85 -17.97
CA PRO A 53 -16.59 -2.93 -19.36
C PRO A 53 -16.46 -1.54 -19.99
N GLY A 54 -15.30 -1.25 -20.59
CA GLY A 54 -15.02 0.04 -21.24
C GLY A 54 -14.62 1.17 -20.28
N ALA A 55 -14.61 0.95 -18.96
CA ALA A 55 -14.08 1.93 -18.03
C ALA A 55 -12.55 1.92 -18.02
N SER A 56 -11.95 3.11 -18.07
CA SER A 56 -10.52 3.31 -17.86
C SER A 56 -10.35 4.51 -16.95
N ALA A 57 -9.46 4.39 -15.97
CA ALA A 57 -9.10 5.49 -15.07
C ALA A 57 -8.21 6.55 -15.73
N GLY A 58 -7.79 6.35 -16.99
CA GLY A 58 -6.78 7.18 -17.62
C GLY A 58 -5.42 7.10 -16.91
N GLU A 59 -4.58 8.10 -17.14
CA GLU A 59 -3.29 8.22 -16.47
C GLU A 59 -3.48 8.67 -15.02
N TRP A 60 -3.14 7.77 -14.11
CA TRP A 60 -3.08 8.10 -12.70
C TRP A 60 -1.80 8.88 -12.39
N ARG A 61 -1.97 10.04 -11.74
CA ARG A 61 -0.85 10.78 -11.14
C ARG A 61 -0.15 9.96 -10.06
N GLN A 62 0.99 10.49 -9.61
CA GLN A 62 1.71 9.93 -8.48
C GLN A 62 0.79 9.81 -7.25
N VAL A 63 0.93 8.72 -6.49
CA VAL A 63 0.16 8.53 -5.26
C VAL A 63 0.61 9.55 -4.22
N GLU A 64 -0.34 10.33 -3.73
CA GLU A 64 -0.17 11.23 -2.60
C GLU A 64 -0.57 10.51 -1.30
N PRO A 65 0.09 10.75 -0.17
CA PRO A 65 -0.33 10.20 1.11
C PRO A 65 -1.75 10.67 1.45
N VAL A 66 -2.59 9.80 2.01
CA VAL A 66 -3.92 10.18 2.53
C VAL A 66 -3.81 11.33 3.56
N PRO A 67 -4.90 12.04 3.93
CA PRO A 67 -4.86 13.06 4.98
C PRO A 67 -4.19 12.59 6.29
N ALA A 68 -3.57 13.51 7.02
CA ALA A 68 -2.79 13.17 8.23
C ALA A 68 -3.67 12.70 9.40
N ASP A 69 -4.95 13.05 9.35
CA ASP A 69 -6.01 12.73 10.31
C ASP A 69 -6.85 11.51 9.90
N ASP A 70 -6.47 10.78 8.84
CA ASP A 70 -7.18 9.55 8.45
C ASP A 70 -6.99 8.45 9.52
N PRO A 71 -8.05 8.05 10.24
CA PRO A 71 -7.94 7.11 11.35
C PRO A 71 -7.51 5.71 10.90
N ARG A 72 -7.68 5.36 9.61
CA ARG A 72 -7.26 4.05 9.07
C ARG A 72 -5.74 3.88 9.09
N ALA A 73 -4.98 4.98 9.16
CA ALA A 73 -3.53 4.92 9.27
C ALA A 73 -3.04 4.48 10.65
N GLU A 74 -3.87 4.56 11.71
CA GLU A 74 -3.44 4.32 13.09
C GLU A 74 -2.91 2.89 13.32
N ALA A 75 -3.59 1.88 12.78
CA ALA A 75 -3.18 0.48 12.92
C ALA A 75 -1.80 0.21 12.27
N LEU A 76 -1.57 0.80 11.09
CA LEU A 76 -0.30 0.74 10.36
C LEU A 76 0.81 1.47 11.13
N VAL A 77 0.50 2.64 11.69
CA VAL A 77 1.45 3.42 12.50
C VAL A 77 1.84 2.65 13.76
N ALA A 78 0.88 2.04 14.45
CA ALA A 78 1.15 1.21 15.62
C ALA A 78 2.07 0.04 15.27
N PHE A 79 1.79 -0.67 14.17
CA PHE A 79 2.65 -1.73 13.67
C PHE A 79 4.07 -1.25 13.35
N LEU A 80 4.22 -0.17 12.58
CA LEU A 80 5.51 0.40 12.19
C LEU A 80 6.28 0.97 13.40
N THR A 81 5.60 1.40 14.44
CA THR A 81 6.24 1.91 15.67
C THR A 81 6.74 0.75 16.54
N ALA A 82 6.00 -0.35 16.60
CA ALA A 82 6.35 -1.52 17.38
C ALA A 82 7.45 -2.40 16.75
N HIS A 83 7.68 -2.26 15.44
CA HIS A 83 8.59 -3.15 14.68
C HIS A 83 9.75 -2.38 14.05
N ARG A 84 10.91 -3.05 13.92
CA ARG A 84 12.09 -2.51 13.23
C ARG A 84 11.98 -2.65 11.70
N TRP A 85 10.92 -2.08 11.12
CA TRP A 85 10.59 -2.21 9.69
C TRP A 85 11.71 -1.71 8.77
N THR A 86 12.53 -0.76 9.21
CA THR A 86 13.67 -0.23 8.44
C THR A 86 14.76 -1.28 8.17
N GLN A 87 14.80 -2.37 8.96
CA GLN A 87 15.73 -3.50 8.79
C GLN A 87 15.20 -4.56 7.80
N LEU A 88 13.95 -4.46 7.38
CA LEU A 88 13.33 -5.40 6.46
C LEU A 88 13.55 -4.99 4.99
N ARG A 89 13.28 -5.93 4.07
CA ARG A 89 13.20 -5.63 2.64
C ARG A 89 11.92 -4.85 2.36
N ALA A 90 11.93 -3.94 1.39
CA ALA A 90 10.77 -3.14 1.02
C ALA A 90 9.54 -4.03 0.73
N SER A 91 9.71 -5.10 -0.05
CA SER A 91 8.64 -6.05 -0.34
C SER A 91 8.06 -6.75 0.89
N THR A 92 8.88 -7.03 1.91
CA THR A 92 8.40 -7.59 3.18
C THR A 92 7.54 -6.57 3.93
N VAL A 93 7.99 -5.32 4.01
CA VAL A 93 7.24 -4.24 4.65
C VAL A 93 5.92 -4.00 3.91
N CYS A 94 5.95 -3.84 2.58
CA CYS A 94 4.75 -3.65 1.76
C CYS A 94 3.71 -4.74 1.98
N ARG A 95 4.12 -6.02 1.98
CA ARG A 95 3.19 -7.15 2.23
C ARG A 95 2.59 -7.11 3.62
N GLN A 96 3.38 -6.78 4.65
CA GLN A 96 2.88 -6.70 6.02
C GLN A 96 1.86 -5.56 6.18
N LEU A 97 2.15 -4.39 5.60
CA LEU A 97 1.24 -3.24 5.66
C LEU A 97 -0.07 -3.52 4.93
N LEU A 98 0.00 -4.09 3.72
CA LEU A 98 -1.19 -4.41 2.94
C LEU A 98 -2.00 -5.56 3.55
N GLY A 99 -1.33 -6.57 4.12
CA GLY A 99 -2.00 -7.65 4.86
C GLY A 99 -2.76 -7.14 6.09
N LEU A 100 -2.19 -6.19 6.85
CA LEU A 100 -2.91 -5.54 7.95
C LEU A 100 -4.14 -4.79 7.47
N LEU A 101 -4.06 -4.09 6.33
CA LEU A 101 -5.22 -3.39 5.76
C LEU A 101 -6.33 -4.36 5.34
N ASP A 102 -5.97 -5.46 4.69
CA ASP A 102 -6.92 -6.50 4.28
C ASP A 102 -7.60 -7.17 5.49
N ASP A 103 -6.88 -7.34 6.61
CA ASP A 103 -7.43 -7.85 7.86
C ASP A 103 -8.38 -6.85 8.52
N THR A 104 -8.08 -5.54 8.47
CA THR A 104 -8.98 -4.49 9.00
C THR A 104 -10.22 -4.23 8.15
N ALA A 105 -10.19 -4.60 6.87
CA ALA A 105 -11.31 -4.42 5.94
C ALA A 105 -12.32 -5.59 5.95
N ARG A 106 -12.07 -6.63 6.74
CA ARG A 106 -12.92 -7.82 6.89
C ARG A 106 -13.85 -7.70 8.10
#